data_AF-A0A517YG72-F1
#
_entry.id   AF-A0A517YG72-F1
#
_cell.length_a   1.000
_cell.length_b   1.000
_cell.length_c   1.000
_cell.angle_alpha   90.00
_cell.angle_beta   90.00
_cell.angle_gamma   90.00
#
_symmetry.space_group_name_H-M   'P 1'
#
loop_
_entity.id
_entity.type
_entity.pdbx_description
1 polymer ?
#
loop_
_entity_poly.entity_id
_entity_poly.type
_entity_poly.pdbx_seq_one_letter_code
_entity_poly.pdbx_strand_id
1 'polypeptide(L)'
;MSVDISQCNSAYGEIKVRWSTVGEERLTRLPKLQPVQVMQWTLPADVTTNDPAHLPLEFLVVSDSAGNLRVVPRVQAQAFISQCCAFGPAILANVKPVSADQSFADQVHVLCYRWYRCRSLRQRRSFSSAADLAIRPGVLAGSISRTILPDEVGSIKRLLALGSDAARDDGDQHPSNKVAIAYGLCAAALQDPLSCTDEQVRELVHAALFERLDVSLPVSDKAEFDACLCEALANHRDDSGGAFDAWFSGPHSNVIKALTGMLKRTAKRMSPELVKAGLVELGWAGHFAVATYIQACMGWVQRCLAENLTPVAKEHFEKIYLPQPEFGGLPLLMLMDRAPLIAPLVPRLWEAPNDRRLIGALHRLFCIYGEMVNARRTLDKSAKRIRRKPVYQQPKSADSSPKPQLSADDKIKLLARLTELAQQVATRRNYNCRYCGNPLKFTIELDVFKQFEPLEACGLCPSHPGRSRTVKIAWAEATKVLRGEER
;
A
#
# COMPACT_ATOMS: atom_id res chain seq x y z
N MET A 1 -0.34 30.87 25.63
CA MET A 1 -0.78 31.86 24.63
C MET A 1 -1.81 31.20 23.75
N SER A 2 -3.05 31.67 23.74
CA SER A 2 -4.06 31.22 22.77
C SER A 2 -3.91 32.05 21.50
N VAL A 3 -3.47 31.43 20.40
CA VAL A 3 -3.53 32.07 19.08
C VAL A 3 -4.99 32.03 18.64
N ASP A 4 -5.59 33.19 18.42
CA ASP A 4 -6.95 33.30 17.91
C ASP A 4 -6.91 33.20 16.37
N ILE A 5 -7.19 32.01 15.84
CA ILE A 5 -7.18 31.72 14.40
C ILE A 5 -8.53 32.13 13.75
N SER A 6 -9.46 32.78 14.49
CA SER A 6 -10.80 33.10 13.99
C SER A 6 -10.84 34.20 12.92
N GLN A 7 -9.78 35.01 12.79
CA GLN A 7 -9.66 36.02 11.74
C GLN A 7 -8.96 35.41 10.52
N CYS A 8 -9.72 34.86 9.58
CA CYS A 8 -9.22 34.27 8.34
C CYS A 8 -9.70 35.02 7.11
N ASN A 9 -8.87 35.08 6.08
CA ASN A 9 -9.25 35.63 4.78
C ASN A 9 -10.26 34.69 4.08
N SER A 10 -11.51 35.13 4.01
CA SER A 10 -12.65 34.36 3.47
C SER A 10 -12.50 34.00 1.98
N ALA A 11 -11.64 34.71 1.23
CA ALA A 11 -11.41 34.43 -0.19
C ALA A 11 -10.80 33.04 -0.46
N TYR A 12 -10.18 32.42 0.55
CA TYR A 12 -9.52 31.11 0.42
C TYR A 12 -10.23 30.01 1.22
N GLY A 13 -11.37 30.32 1.83
CA GLY A 13 -12.20 29.39 2.59
C GLY A 13 -12.60 29.93 3.95
N GLU A 14 -13.44 29.17 4.64
CA GLU A 14 -13.85 29.45 6.01
C GLU A 14 -13.10 28.50 6.95
N ILE A 15 -12.48 29.06 8.00
CA ILE A 15 -11.87 28.27 9.08
C ILE A 15 -12.77 28.32 10.31
N LYS A 16 -13.19 27.15 10.79
CA LYS A 16 -13.90 26.97 12.05
C LYS A 16 -12.97 26.29 13.04
N VAL A 17 -12.64 26.99 14.12
CA VAL A 17 -11.82 26.45 15.20
C VAL A 17 -12.74 25.99 16.32
N ARG A 18 -12.52 24.76 16.80
CA ARG A 18 -13.20 24.24 17.98
C ARG A 18 -12.16 23.76 18.97
N TRP A 19 -12.32 24.18 20.22
CA TRP A 19 -11.60 23.57 21.32
C TRP A 19 -12.15 22.15 21.51
N SER A 20 -11.28 21.16 21.35
CA SER A 20 -11.62 19.77 21.62
C SER A 20 -10.74 19.31 22.76
N THR A 21 -11.34 18.76 23.80
CA THR A 21 -10.65 17.80 24.67
C THR A 21 -10.41 16.56 23.81
N VAL A 22 -9.28 16.54 23.10
CA VAL A 22 -8.92 15.40 22.25
C VAL A 22 -8.77 14.19 23.17
N GLY A 23 -9.68 13.22 23.06
CA GLY A 23 -9.49 11.92 23.69
C GLY A 23 -8.16 11.33 23.22
N GLU A 24 -7.36 10.83 24.17
CA GLU A 24 -5.95 10.42 24.02
C GLU A 24 -5.65 9.41 22.88
N GLU A 25 -6.66 8.85 22.23
CA GLU A 25 -6.57 7.64 21.42
C GLU A 25 -5.75 7.73 20.11
N ARG A 26 -5.27 8.91 19.68
CA ARG A 26 -4.53 9.02 18.39
C ARG A 26 -3.20 9.78 18.40
N LEU A 27 -2.85 10.46 19.49
CA LEU A 27 -1.55 11.15 19.60
C LEU A 27 -0.42 10.24 20.06
N THR A 28 -0.67 8.95 20.25
CA THR A 28 0.31 7.94 20.72
C THR A 28 1.61 7.86 19.90
N ARG A 29 1.65 8.44 18.69
CA ARG A 29 2.84 8.50 17.84
C ARG A 29 3.61 9.82 17.88
N LEU A 30 3.09 10.82 18.56
CA LEU A 30 3.71 12.14 18.72
C LEU A 30 3.61 12.56 20.19
N PRO A 31 4.21 11.80 21.12
CA PRO A 31 4.01 11.97 22.57
C PRO A 31 4.44 13.34 23.10
N LYS A 32 5.19 14.13 22.32
CA LYS A 32 5.66 15.47 22.68
C LYS A 32 4.73 16.61 22.25
N LEU A 33 3.65 16.31 21.53
CA LEU A 33 2.76 17.36 21.00
C LEU A 33 1.54 17.52 21.90
N GLN A 34 1.34 18.75 22.38
CA GLN A 34 0.13 19.08 23.14
C GLN A 34 -0.97 19.48 22.14
N PRO A 35 -2.13 18.79 22.11
CA PRO A 35 -3.24 19.19 21.27
C PRO A 35 -3.78 20.52 21.77
N VAL A 36 -3.85 21.49 20.86
CA VAL A 36 -4.33 22.83 21.18
C VAL A 36 -5.77 22.96 20.69
N GLN A 37 -6.02 22.69 19.41
CA GLN A 37 -7.31 22.97 18.77
C GLN A 37 -7.62 21.98 17.64
N VAL A 38 -8.91 21.81 17.34
CA VAL A 38 -9.38 21.20 16.09
C VAL A 38 -9.75 22.32 15.13
N MET A 39 -9.17 22.29 13.95
CA MET A 39 -9.43 23.25 12.88
C MET A 39 -10.18 22.55 11.76
N GLN A 40 -11.32 23.12 11.36
CA GLN A 40 -12.06 22.69 10.18
C GLN A 40 -11.90 23.77 9.10
N TRP A 41 -11.49 23.37 7.90
CA TRP A 41 -11.44 24.25 6.73
C TRP A 41 -12.48 23.78 5.71
N THR A 42 -13.29 24.73 5.24
CA THR A 42 -14.27 24.52 4.17
C THR A 42 -13.95 25.43 2.99
N LEU A 43 -14.23 24.92 1.79
CA LEU A 43 -14.16 25.72 0.58
C LEU A 43 -15.08 26.95 0.64
N PRO A 44 -14.72 28.05 -0.01
CA PRO A 44 -15.63 29.15 -0.30
C PRO A 44 -16.90 28.66 -1.02
N ALA A 45 -18.04 29.28 -0.73
CA ALA A 45 -19.33 28.87 -1.27
C ALA A 45 -19.45 29.03 -2.80
N ASP A 46 -18.63 29.89 -3.41
CA ASP A 46 -18.54 30.13 -4.85
C ASP A 46 -17.66 29.11 -5.59
N VAL A 47 -16.93 28.25 -4.88
CA VAL A 47 -16.14 27.17 -5.48
C VAL A 47 -17.00 25.91 -5.58
N THR A 48 -17.59 25.69 -6.75
CA THR A 48 -18.38 24.50 -7.02
C THR A 48 -17.50 23.27 -7.22
N THR A 49 -17.85 22.20 -6.51
CA THR A 49 -17.18 20.90 -6.60
C THR A 49 -18.11 19.85 -7.19
N ASN A 50 -17.57 18.85 -7.91
CA ASN A 50 -18.36 17.78 -8.53
C ASN A 50 -18.93 16.73 -7.56
N ASP A 51 -18.70 16.87 -6.26
CA ASP A 51 -19.17 15.91 -5.26
C ASP A 51 -20.02 16.68 -4.22
N PRO A 52 -21.31 16.36 -4.04
CA PRO A 52 -22.20 17.11 -3.17
C PRO A 52 -22.02 16.80 -1.68
N ALA A 53 -21.21 15.79 -1.33
CA ALA A 53 -21.05 15.30 0.04
C ALA A 53 -19.76 15.75 0.73
N HIS A 54 -19.17 16.88 0.31
CA HIS A 54 -17.87 17.28 0.86
C HIS A 54 -17.90 17.55 2.35
N LEU A 55 -17.13 16.74 3.06
CA LEU A 55 -16.80 16.98 4.46
C LEU A 55 -15.66 18.00 4.53
N PRO A 56 -15.67 18.93 5.50
CA PRO A 56 -14.56 19.84 5.74
C PRO A 56 -13.22 19.08 5.87
N LEU A 57 -12.12 19.71 5.47
CA LEU A 57 -10.80 19.24 5.85
C LEU A 57 -10.60 19.52 7.33
N GLU A 58 -10.41 18.46 8.11
CA GLU A 58 -10.20 18.58 9.55
C GLU A 58 -8.74 18.35 9.91
N PHE A 59 -8.22 19.25 10.74
CA PHE A 59 -6.86 19.24 11.22
C PHE A 59 -6.80 19.32 12.74
N LEU A 60 -5.77 18.71 13.30
CA LEU A 60 -5.31 18.96 14.64
C LEU A 60 -4.25 20.05 14.55
N VAL A 61 -4.47 21.15 15.28
CA VAL A 61 -3.46 22.17 15.51
C VAL A 61 -2.83 21.86 16.85
N VAL A 62 -1.55 21.51 16.82
CA VAL A 62 -0.78 21.09 17.98
C VAL A 62 0.43 21.99 18.15
N SER A 63 0.91 22.14 19.38
CA SER A 63 2.16 22.87 19.64
C SER A 63 3.28 21.88 19.95
N ASP A 64 4.46 22.13 19.39
CA ASP A 64 5.68 21.47 19.85
C ASP A 64 6.18 22.06 21.18
N SER A 65 7.24 21.46 21.74
CA SER A 65 7.86 21.89 23.00
C SER A 65 8.49 23.28 22.93
N ALA A 66 8.75 23.79 21.73
CA ALA A 66 9.24 25.14 21.49
C ALA A 66 8.11 26.16 21.25
N GLY A 67 6.84 25.74 21.35
CA GLY A 67 5.69 26.62 21.16
C GLY A 67 5.29 26.81 19.70
N ASN A 68 5.93 26.13 18.74
CA ASN A 68 5.59 26.29 17.32
C ASN A 68 4.37 25.46 16.98
N LEU A 69 3.44 26.08 16.25
CA LEU A 69 2.26 25.40 15.74
C LEU A 69 2.63 24.34 14.68
N ARG A 70 1.88 23.25 14.69
CA ARG A 70 1.90 22.19 13.69
C ARG A 70 0.46 21.89 13.30
N VAL A 71 0.22 21.77 11.99
CA VAL A 71 -1.08 21.44 11.43
C VAL A 71 -0.99 20.01 10.91
N VAL A 72 -1.76 19.09 11.49
CA VAL A 72 -1.74 17.66 11.16
C VAL A 72 -3.15 17.22 10.74
N PRO A 73 -3.33 16.42 9.69
CA PRO A 73 -4.68 15.97 9.31
C PRO A 73 -5.27 15.10 10.42
N ARG A 74 -6.55 15.31 10.75
CA ARG A 74 -7.24 14.51 11.77
C ARG A 74 -7.50 13.06 11.31
N VAL A 75 -7.60 12.88 10.00
CA VAL A 75 -7.76 11.58 9.35
C VAL A 75 -6.40 11.02 8.91
N GLN A 76 -6.34 9.74 8.57
CA GLN A 76 -5.10 9.13 8.04
C GLN A 76 -4.68 9.79 6.72
N ALA A 77 -3.37 9.84 6.44
CA ALA A 77 -2.79 10.46 5.24
C ALA A 77 -3.53 10.07 3.93
N GLN A 78 -3.67 8.76 3.65
CA GLN A 78 -4.99 8.16 3.49
C GLN A 78 -6.14 9.00 2.93
N ALA A 79 -7.16 9.03 3.78
CA ALA A 79 -8.40 9.73 3.53
C ALA A 79 -8.15 11.21 3.22
N PHE A 80 -7.12 11.82 3.84
CA PHE A 80 -6.79 13.21 3.59
C PHE A 80 -6.37 13.48 2.13
N ILE A 81 -5.47 12.66 1.57
CA ILE A 81 -5.08 12.75 0.15
C ILE A 81 -6.31 12.56 -0.75
N SER A 82 -7.19 11.62 -0.41
CA SER A 82 -8.44 11.42 -1.16
C SER A 82 -9.35 12.67 -1.11
N GLN A 83 -9.46 13.33 0.04
CA GLN A 83 -10.20 14.60 0.18
C GLN A 83 -9.56 15.71 -0.65
N CYS A 84 -8.23 15.85 -0.60
CA CYS A 84 -7.51 16.81 -1.45
C CYS A 84 -7.71 16.53 -2.95
N CYS A 85 -7.83 15.27 -3.37
CA CYS A 85 -8.15 14.94 -4.76
C CYS A 85 -9.57 15.33 -5.17
N ALA A 86 -10.48 15.47 -4.21
CA ALA A 86 -11.85 15.89 -4.46
C ALA A 86 -11.96 17.42 -4.55
N PHE A 87 -11.20 18.14 -3.72
CA PHE A 87 -11.18 19.61 -3.70
C PHE A 87 -10.23 20.24 -4.72
N GLY A 88 -9.05 19.66 -4.91
CA GLY A 88 -7.96 20.22 -5.71
C GLY A 88 -8.37 20.64 -7.12
N PRO A 89 -9.09 19.81 -7.91
CA PRO A 89 -9.55 20.20 -9.24
C PRO A 89 -10.42 21.47 -9.25
N ALA A 90 -11.34 21.61 -8.29
CA ALA A 90 -12.22 22.78 -8.20
C ALA A 90 -11.44 24.05 -7.85
N ILE A 91 -10.49 23.94 -6.92
CA ILE A 91 -9.58 25.03 -6.56
C ILE A 91 -8.74 25.47 -7.77
N LEU A 92 -8.15 24.50 -8.49
CA LEU A 92 -7.34 24.79 -9.66
C LEU A 92 -8.16 25.46 -10.78
N ALA A 93 -9.37 24.96 -11.04
CA ALA A 93 -10.27 25.55 -12.04
C ALA A 93 -10.68 26.99 -11.71
N ASN A 94 -10.81 27.32 -10.42
CA ASN A 94 -11.09 28.69 -9.96
C ASN A 94 -9.89 29.63 -10.17
N VAL A 95 -8.66 29.13 -9.99
CA VAL A 95 -7.44 29.93 -10.20
C VAL A 95 -7.11 30.08 -11.69
N LYS A 96 -7.26 29.01 -12.46
CA LYS A 96 -6.96 28.97 -13.89
C LYS A 96 -7.92 28.00 -14.57
N PRO A 97 -8.75 28.47 -15.54
CA PRO A 97 -9.62 27.58 -16.30
C PRO A 97 -8.83 26.44 -16.94
N VAL A 98 -9.24 25.21 -16.66
CA VAL A 98 -8.64 23.99 -17.21
C VAL A 98 -9.52 23.54 -18.38
N SER A 99 -8.91 23.17 -19.51
CA SER A 99 -9.68 22.62 -20.64
C SER A 99 -10.29 21.26 -20.27
N ALA A 100 -11.35 20.85 -20.97
CA ALA A 100 -11.97 19.55 -20.75
C ALA A 100 -10.96 18.39 -20.92
N ASP A 101 -10.11 18.49 -21.95
CA ASP A 101 -9.07 17.48 -22.23
C ASP A 101 -8.04 17.38 -21.10
N GLN A 102 -7.58 18.51 -20.57
CA GLN A 102 -6.64 18.53 -19.46
C GLN A 102 -7.30 17.99 -18.19
N SER A 103 -8.56 18.36 -17.92
CA SER A 103 -9.31 17.82 -16.78
C SER A 103 -9.48 16.31 -16.88
N PHE A 104 -9.72 15.77 -18.07
CA PHE A 104 -9.83 14.33 -18.27
C PHE A 104 -8.47 13.63 -18.08
N ALA A 105 -7.39 14.18 -18.65
CA ALA A 105 -6.04 13.66 -18.46
C ALA A 105 -5.65 13.60 -16.97
N ASP A 106 -5.97 14.65 -16.20
CA ASP A 106 -5.69 14.68 -14.77
C ASP A 106 -6.52 13.65 -13.98
N GLN A 107 -7.77 13.38 -14.39
CA GLN A 107 -8.56 12.29 -13.82
C GLN A 107 -7.92 10.92 -14.10
N VAL A 108 -7.44 10.68 -15.33
CA VAL A 108 -6.72 9.45 -15.69
C VAL A 108 -5.46 9.29 -14.83
N HIS A 109 -4.69 10.36 -14.63
CA HIS A 109 -3.52 10.36 -13.75
C HIS A 109 -3.87 10.00 -12.29
N VAL A 110 -4.95 10.57 -11.74
CA VAL A 110 -5.43 10.25 -10.38
C VAL A 110 -5.90 8.81 -10.27
N LEU A 111 -6.58 8.28 -11.29
CA LEU A 111 -6.96 6.87 -11.34
C LEU A 111 -5.72 5.98 -11.35
N CYS A 112 -4.70 6.31 -12.15
CA CYS A 112 -3.43 5.57 -12.20
C CYS A 112 -2.66 5.66 -10.87
N TYR A 113 -2.68 6.80 -10.18
CA TYR A 113 -2.18 6.93 -8.81
C TYR A 113 -2.88 5.96 -7.87
N ARG A 114 -4.23 5.95 -7.86
CA ARG A 114 -5.03 5.05 -7.01
C ARG A 114 -4.75 3.58 -7.34
N TRP A 115 -4.72 3.23 -8.62
CA TRP A 115 -4.39 1.89 -9.10
C TRP A 115 -3.03 1.43 -8.57
N TYR A 116 -2.00 2.24 -8.80
CA TYR A 116 -0.65 1.91 -8.40
C TYR A 116 -0.56 1.76 -6.90
N ARG A 117 -1.22 2.65 -6.16
CA ARG A 117 -1.25 2.62 -4.70
C ARG A 117 -1.93 1.37 -4.14
N CYS A 118 -3.10 1.00 -4.64
CA CYS A 118 -3.80 -0.25 -4.28
C CYS A 118 -2.92 -1.47 -4.57
N ARG A 119 -2.26 -1.49 -5.73
CA ARG A 119 -1.32 -2.55 -6.09
C ARG A 119 -0.11 -2.57 -5.16
N SER A 120 0.48 -1.42 -4.87
CA SER A 120 1.61 -1.26 -3.96
C SER A 120 1.22 -1.78 -2.57
N LEU A 121 0.09 -1.37 -2.01
CA LEU A 121 -0.42 -1.84 -0.72
C LEU A 121 -0.57 -3.37 -0.64
N ARG A 122 -1.06 -4.01 -1.70
CA ARG A 122 -1.13 -5.49 -1.75
C ARG A 122 0.21 -6.17 -1.91
N GLN A 123 1.13 -5.52 -2.62
CA GLN A 123 2.47 -6.03 -2.87
C GLN A 123 3.48 -5.57 -1.81
N ARG A 124 3.05 -4.72 -0.86
CA ARG A 124 3.87 -4.24 0.24
C ARG A 124 4.33 -5.45 1.02
N ARG A 125 5.61 -5.72 0.92
CA ARG A 125 6.27 -6.65 1.82
C ARG A 125 6.50 -5.89 3.10
N SER A 126 5.79 -6.29 4.15
CA SER A 126 6.22 -5.94 5.49
C SER A 126 7.49 -6.73 5.75
N PHE A 127 8.65 -6.09 5.73
CA PHE A 127 9.88 -6.65 6.29
C PHE A 127 9.73 -6.66 7.82
N SER A 128 8.86 -7.54 8.31
CA SER A 128 8.34 -7.54 9.69
C SER A 128 9.07 -8.50 10.60
N SER A 129 9.89 -9.38 10.04
CA SER A 129 10.60 -10.42 10.77
C SER A 129 11.97 -10.70 10.17
N ALA A 130 12.86 -11.31 10.97
CA ALA A 130 14.15 -11.82 10.49
C ALA A 130 14.01 -12.79 9.31
N ALA A 131 12.92 -13.57 9.26
CA ALA A 131 12.65 -14.52 8.18
C ALA A 131 12.34 -13.82 6.83
N ASP A 132 11.81 -12.59 6.87
CA ASP A 132 11.57 -11.79 5.67
C ASP A 132 12.91 -11.31 5.06
N LEU A 133 13.91 -11.10 5.91
CA LEU A 133 15.25 -10.62 5.57
C LEU A 133 16.24 -11.74 5.20
N ALA A 134 15.94 -12.97 5.59
CA ALA A 134 16.78 -14.14 5.33
C ALA A 134 16.44 -14.80 3.99
N ILE A 135 17.48 -15.23 3.28
CA ILE A 135 17.39 -16.07 2.10
C ILE A 135 17.56 -17.50 2.57
N ARG A 136 16.45 -18.25 2.65
CA ARG A 136 16.53 -19.67 2.98
C ARG A 136 17.27 -20.39 1.85
N PRO A 137 18.39 -21.09 2.11
CA PRO A 137 19.00 -21.92 1.09
C PRO A 137 17.96 -22.93 0.60
N GLY A 138 17.85 -23.07 -0.72
CA GLY A 138 17.13 -24.21 -1.27
C GLY A 138 17.84 -25.49 -0.82
N VAL A 139 17.12 -26.61 -0.74
CA VAL A 139 17.60 -27.93 -0.29
C VAL A 139 18.92 -28.38 -0.95
N LEU A 140 19.32 -27.77 -2.08
CA LEU A 140 20.48 -28.11 -2.88
C LEU A 140 21.63 -27.09 -2.84
N ALA A 141 21.47 -25.93 -2.19
CA ALA A 141 22.53 -24.93 -2.09
C ALA A 141 23.11 -24.94 -0.68
N GLY A 142 24.43 -25.12 -0.55
CA GLY A 142 25.15 -25.22 0.73
C GLY A 142 24.74 -24.15 1.76
N SER A 143 24.89 -24.50 3.03
CA SER A 143 24.30 -23.90 4.24
C SER A 143 24.56 -22.41 4.54
N ILE A 144 25.11 -21.63 3.61
CA ILE A 144 25.35 -20.20 3.82
C ILE A 144 24.01 -19.47 3.74
N SER A 145 23.48 -19.11 4.92
CA SER A 145 22.33 -18.22 5.05
C SER A 145 22.69 -16.85 4.47
N ARG A 146 22.20 -16.53 3.27
CA ARG A 146 22.34 -15.20 2.67
C ARG A 146 21.23 -14.27 3.17
N THR A 147 21.42 -12.96 3.08
CA THR A 147 20.41 -11.95 3.44
C THR A 147 20.06 -11.08 2.24
N ILE A 148 18.89 -10.45 2.27
CA ILE A 148 18.51 -9.40 1.30
C ILE A 148 18.95 -8.00 1.74
N LEU A 149 19.60 -7.88 2.91
CA LEU A 149 20.12 -6.61 3.39
C LEU A 149 21.33 -6.19 2.55
N PRO A 150 21.45 -4.89 2.21
CA PRO A 150 22.68 -4.33 1.66
C PRO A 150 23.87 -4.51 2.60
N ASP A 151 25.08 -4.55 2.03
CA ASP A 151 26.31 -4.81 2.79
C ASP A 151 26.55 -3.74 3.87
N GLU A 152 26.21 -2.48 3.59
CA GLU A 152 26.36 -1.36 4.53
C GLU A 152 25.49 -1.51 5.79
N VAL A 153 24.34 -2.20 5.69
CA VAL A 153 23.47 -2.49 6.83
C VAL A 153 24.09 -3.60 7.70
N GLY A 154 24.79 -4.55 7.08
CA GLY A 154 25.41 -5.69 7.72
C GLY A 154 24.42 -6.81 8.06
N SER A 155 24.68 -7.54 9.14
CA SER A 155 23.91 -8.74 9.49
C SER A 155 22.51 -8.42 10.06
N ILE A 156 21.56 -9.35 9.89
CA ILE A 156 20.22 -9.27 10.49
C ILE A 156 20.30 -9.11 12.02
N LYS A 157 21.26 -9.81 12.67
CA LYS A 157 21.47 -9.71 14.12
C LYS A 157 21.89 -8.28 14.52
N ARG A 158 22.84 -7.69 13.79
CA ARG A 158 23.28 -6.30 14.02
C ARG A 158 22.13 -5.33 13.81
N LEU A 159 21.38 -5.47 12.72
CA LEU A 159 20.22 -4.63 12.40
C LEU A 159 19.18 -4.63 13.53
N LEU A 160 18.81 -5.82 14.03
CA LEU A 160 17.81 -5.97 15.09
C LEU A 160 18.30 -5.43 16.43
N ALA A 161 19.59 -5.61 16.77
CA ALA A 161 20.17 -5.06 17.99
C ALA A 161 20.14 -3.52 17.94
N LEU A 162 20.74 -2.94 16.89
CA LEU A 162 20.80 -1.49 16.68
C LEU A 162 19.40 -0.86 16.69
N GLY A 163 18.44 -1.50 16.04
CA GLY A 163 17.07 -0.99 15.99
C GLY A 163 16.27 -1.17 17.27
N SER A 164 16.53 -2.23 18.04
CA SER A 164 15.92 -2.38 19.37
C SER A 164 16.40 -1.29 20.31
N ASP A 165 17.70 -1.00 20.29
CA ASP A 165 18.30 0.04 21.13
C ASP A 165 17.77 1.42 20.74
N ALA A 166 17.79 1.75 19.44
CA ALA A 166 17.26 3.02 18.94
C ALA A 166 15.75 3.21 19.18
N ALA A 167 14.96 2.14 19.18
CA ALA A 167 13.54 2.21 19.51
C ALA A 167 13.28 2.45 21.00
N ARG A 168 14.10 1.86 21.89
CA ARG A 168 14.03 2.12 23.34
C ARG A 168 14.42 3.56 23.66
N ASP A 169 15.42 4.10 22.99
CA ASP A 169 15.82 5.50 23.12
C ASP A 169 14.68 6.45 22.72
N ASP A 170 13.81 6.02 21.79
CA ASP A 170 12.62 6.74 21.34
C ASP A 170 11.36 6.44 22.20
N GLY A 171 11.51 5.64 23.26
CA GLY A 171 10.46 5.35 24.25
C GLY A 171 9.72 4.02 24.11
N ASP A 172 10.01 3.19 23.09
CA ASP A 172 9.43 1.85 22.96
C ASP A 172 10.24 0.83 23.78
N GLN A 173 9.78 0.52 25.00
CA GLN A 173 10.48 -0.38 25.92
C GLN A 173 10.57 -1.83 25.41
N HIS A 174 9.62 -2.25 24.58
CA HIS A 174 9.48 -3.64 24.12
C HIS A 174 9.27 -3.69 22.60
N PRO A 175 10.28 -3.25 21.82
CA PRO A 175 10.11 -3.08 20.38
C PRO A 175 9.91 -4.44 19.73
N SER A 176 8.82 -4.57 18.96
CA SER A 176 8.60 -5.74 18.11
C SER A 176 9.69 -5.85 17.05
N ASN A 177 9.92 -7.05 16.48
CA ASN A 177 10.88 -7.23 15.37
C ASN A 177 10.63 -6.26 14.20
N LYS A 178 9.37 -5.94 13.91
CA LYS A 178 9.03 -4.98 12.84
C LYS A 178 9.51 -3.57 13.18
N VAL A 179 9.34 -3.14 14.43
CA VAL A 179 9.82 -1.84 14.93
C VAL A 179 11.35 -1.83 14.93
N ALA A 180 11.99 -2.87 15.48
CA ALA A 180 13.44 -3.01 15.47
C ALA A 180 14.03 -2.99 14.06
N ILE A 181 13.41 -3.64 13.07
CA ILE A 181 13.86 -3.56 11.67
C ILE A 181 13.79 -2.11 11.15
N ALA A 182 12.66 -1.42 11.35
CA ALA A 182 12.50 -0.04 10.88
C ALA A 182 13.51 0.92 11.51
N TYR A 183 13.66 0.88 12.84
CA TYR A 183 14.64 1.70 13.56
C TYR A 183 16.08 1.33 13.21
N GLY A 184 16.37 0.04 13.01
CA GLY A 184 17.70 -0.42 12.62
C GLY A 184 18.10 0.08 11.23
N LEU A 185 17.17 0.05 10.26
CA LEU A 185 17.41 0.58 8.92
C LEU A 185 17.62 2.10 8.98
N CYS A 186 16.82 2.80 9.79
CA CYS A 186 16.98 4.24 10.01
C CYS A 186 18.33 4.58 10.65
N ALA A 187 18.76 3.83 11.65
CA ALA A 187 20.04 4.01 12.32
C ALA A 187 21.22 3.74 11.38
N ALA A 188 21.14 2.70 10.54
CA ALA A 188 22.13 2.45 9.49
C ALA A 188 22.18 3.61 8.49
N ALA A 189 21.03 4.14 8.06
CA ALA A 189 20.98 5.28 7.15
C ALA A 189 21.52 6.58 7.75
N LEU A 190 21.41 6.78 9.06
CA LEU A 190 21.97 7.94 9.78
C LEU A 190 23.49 7.87 9.99
N GLN A 191 24.07 6.67 9.90
CA GLN A 191 25.52 6.47 9.95
C GLN A 191 26.20 6.88 8.65
N ASP A 192 25.51 6.69 7.52
CA ASP A 192 26.02 7.04 6.20
C ASP A 192 24.95 7.72 5.33
N PRO A 193 24.61 9.00 5.65
CA PRO A 193 23.63 9.78 4.92
C PRO A 193 24.07 9.98 3.46
N LEU A 194 23.14 9.80 2.53
CA LEU A 194 23.43 9.92 1.11
C LEU A 194 23.25 11.38 0.64
N SER A 195 24.25 11.92 -0.04
CA SER A 195 24.12 13.19 -0.78
C SER A 195 23.66 12.90 -2.21
N CYS A 196 22.63 13.58 -2.68
CA CYS A 196 22.02 13.37 -3.99
C CYS A 196 21.71 14.71 -4.67
N THR A 197 21.79 14.70 -6.00
CA THR A 197 21.17 15.71 -6.87
C THR A 197 19.66 15.52 -6.91
N ASP A 198 18.90 16.54 -7.34
CA ASP A 198 17.44 16.48 -7.42
C ASP A 198 16.96 15.34 -8.34
N GLU A 199 17.67 15.09 -9.45
CA GLU A 199 17.41 13.97 -10.35
C GLU A 199 17.59 12.62 -9.66
N GLN A 200 18.69 12.45 -8.91
CA GLN A 200 18.95 11.22 -8.15
C GLN A 200 17.89 11.00 -7.05
N VAL A 201 17.47 12.07 -6.35
CA VAL A 201 16.39 11.99 -5.37
C VAL A 201 15.10 11.52 -6.03
N ARG A 202 14.76 12.09 -7.19
CA ARG A 202 13.58 11.69 -7.96
C ARG A 202 13.64 10.21 -8.35
N GLU A 203 14.78 9.71 -8.79
CA GLU A 203 14.98 8.29 -9.10
C GLU A 203 14.87 7.38 -7.87
N LEU A 204 15.43 7.79 -6.73
CA LEU A 204 15.35 7.05 -5.47
C LEU A 204 13.91 6.97 -4.95
N VAL A 205 13.19 8.10 -4.96
CA VAL A 205 11.78 8.15 -4.57
C VAL A 205 10.94 7.29 -5.52
N HIS A 206 11.18 7.38 -6.82
CA HIS A 206 10.54 6.51 -7.81
C HIS A 206 10.84 5.04 -7.51
N ALA A 207 12.09 4.65 -7.27
CA ALA A 207 12.44 3.26 -6.95
C ALA A 207 11.84 2.76 -5.62
N ALA A 208 11.66 3.64 -4.63
CA ALA A 208 11.06 3.30 -3.35
C ALA A 208 9.53 3.15 -3.46
N LEU A 209 8.88 4.00 -4.26
CA LEU A 209 7.44 3.95 -4.47
C LEU A 209 7.05 2.88 -5.49
N PHE A 210 7.85 2.68 -6.54
CA PHE A 210 7.54 1.87 -7.72
C PHE A 210 8.25 0.53 -7.77
N GLU A 211 7.66 -0.44 -8.47
CA GLU A 211 8.40 -1.63 -8.87
C GLU A 211 9.40 -1.27 -9.96
N ARG A 212 10.69 -1.53 -9.73
CA ARG A 212 11.69 -1.46 -10.80
C ARG A 212 11.37 -2.53 -11.84
N LEU A 213 11.10 -2.08 -13.06
CA LEU A 213 10.86 -2.93 -14.22
C LEU A 213 12.13 -2.94 -15.07
N ASP A 214 12.39 -4.08 -15.69
CA ASP A 214 13.52 -4.28 -16.61
C ASP A 214 13.22 -3.70 -18.01
N VAL A 215 12.00 -3.17 -18.22
CA VAL A 215 11.53 -2.56 -19.46
C VAL A 215 10.88 -1.20 -19.17
N SER A 216 11.05 -0.26 -20.08
CA SER A 216 10.35 1.03 -20.13
C SER A 216 9.45 1.08 -21.36
N LEU A 217 8.40 1.92 -21.30
CA LEU A 217 7.54 2.13 -22.46
C LEU A 217 8.28 3.05 -23.47
N PRO A 218 8.45 2.67 -24.74
CA PRO A 218 9.05 3.56 -25.73
C PRO A 218 8.23 4.84 -25.89
N VAL A 219 8.90 5.98 -26.04
CA VAL A 219 8.22 7.28 -26.23
C VAL A 219 7.29 7.27 -27.45
N SER A 220 7.67 6.58 -28.52
CA SER A 220 6.87 6.39 -29.74
C SER A 220 5.56 5.62 -29.53
N ASP A 221 5.45 4.90 -28.42
CA ASP A 221 4.33 4.02 -28.09
C ASP A 221 3.40 4.60 -27.02
N LYS A 222 3.82 5.70 -26.38
CA LYS A 222 3.09 6.33 -25.29
C LYS A 222 1.71 6.84 -25.71
N ALA A 223 1.62 7.58 -26.81
CA ALA A 223 0.34 8.16 -27.26
C ALA A 223 -0.72 7.08 -27.55
N GLU A 224 -0.31 5.95 -28.12
CA GLU A 224 -1.21 4.83 -28.42
C GLU A 224 -1.62 4.08 -27.15
N PHE A 225 -0.67 3.87 -26.22
CA PHE A 225 -0.97 3.32 -24.91
C PHE A 225 -1.97 4.19 -24.13
N ASP A 226 -1.76 5.51 -24.11
CA ASP A 226 -2.64 6.48 -23.45
C ASP A 226 -4.04 6.46 -24.08
N ALA A 227 -4.14 6.42 -25.41
CA ALA A 227 -5.42 6.30 -26.12
C ALA A 227 -6.17 5.01 -25.77
N CYS A 228 -5.48 3.86 -25.79
CA CYS A 228 -6.10 2.58 -25.39
C CYS A 228 -6.53 2.55 -23.93
N LEU A 229 -5.77 3.19 -23.03
CA LEU A 229 -6.17 3.32 -21.63
C LEU A 229 -7.43 4.19 -21.49
N CYS A 230 -7.48 5.33 -22.18
CA CYS A 230 -8.65 6.21 -22.16
C CYS A 230 -9.90 5.50 -22.70
N GLU A 231 -9.78 4.77 -23.80
CA GLU A 231 -10.86 3.94 -24.35
C GLU A 231 -11.30 2.86 -23.36
N ALA A 232 -10.36 2.15 -22.74
CA ALA A 232 -10.68 1.15 -21.72
C ALA A 232 -11.42 1.76 -20.52
N LEU A 233 -10.99 2.92 -20.03
CA LEU A 233 -11.65 3.62 -18.93
C LEU A 233 -13.07 4.09 -19.32
N ALA A 234 -13.24 4.61 -20.54
CA ALA A 234 -14.55 5.01 -21.05
C ALA A 234 -15.54 3.85 -21.11
N ASN A 235 -15.08 2.65 -21.53
CA ASN A 235 -15.90 1.43 -21.58
C ASN A 235 -16.37 0.93 -20.20
N HIS A 236 -15.76 1.42 -19.11
CA HIS A 236 -16.09 1.07 -17.74
C HIS A 236 -16.72 2.24 -16.97
N ARG A 237 -17.17 3.31 -17.66
CA ARG A 237 -17.75 4.50 -17.03
C ARG A 237 -19.06 4.21 -16.28
N ASP A 238 -19.86 3.29 -16.80
CA ASP A 238 -21.18 2.93 -16.27
C ASP A 238 -21.13 1.79 -15.24
N ASP A 239 -19.93 1.25 -14.95
CA ASP A 239 -19.76 0.25 -13.92
C ASP A 239 -20.06 0.83 -12.54
N SER A 240 -20.66 0.01 -11.67
CA SER A 240 -20.68 0.34 -10.24
C SER A 240 -19.24 0.52 -9.71
N GLY A 241 -19.03 1.39 -8.72
CA GLY A 241 -17.69 1.64 -8.17
C GLY A 241 -16.96 0.36 -7.73
N GLY A 242 -17.68 -0.60 -7.14
CA GLY A 242 -17.12 -1.91 -6.77
C GLY A 242 -16.71 -2.79 -7.96
N ALA A 243 -17.48 -2.78 -9.05
CA ALA A 243 -17.16 -3.51 -10.27
C ALA A 243 -15.95 -2.89 -10.99
N PHE A 244 -15.93 -1.55 -11.12
CA PHE A 244 -14.78 -0.81 -11.65
C PHE A 244 -13.52 -1.08 -10.83
N ASP A 245 -13.60 -0.99 -9.50
CA ASP A 245 -12.46 -1.26 -8.63
C ASP A 245 -11.95 -2.70 -8.76
N ALA A 246 -12.86 -3.68 -8.85
CA ALA A 246 -12.47 -5.08 -9.06
C ALA A 246 -11.73 -5.28 -10.39
N TRP A 247 -12.19 -4.65 -11.47
CA TRP A 247 -11.55 -4.71 -12.79
C TRP A 247 -10.22 -3.96 -12.83
N PHE A 248 -10.22 -2.70 -12.38
CA PHE A 248 -9.09 -1.79 -12.53
C PHE A 248 -8.03 -2.06 -11.49
N SER A 249 -8.38 -1.92 -10.21
CA SER A 249 -7.43 -1.88 -9.10
C SER A 249 -7.49 -3.10 -8.19
N GLY A 250 -8.34 -4.10 -8.46
CA GLY A 250 -8.62 -5.27 -7.62
C GLY A 250 -7.52 -6.34 -7.59
N PRO A 251 -7.59 -7.31 -6.64
CA PRO A 251 -6.57 -8.35 -6.49
C PRO A 251 -6.45 -9.25 -7.73
N HIS A 252 -7.54 -9.37 -8.48
CA HIS A 252 -7.64 -10.07 -9.75
C HIS A 252 -7.89 -9.10 -10.91
N SER A 253 -7.37 -7.88 -10.80
CA SER A 253 -7.47 -6.85 -11.83
C SER A 253 -7.12 -7.39 -13.21
N ASN A 254 -7.98 -7.11 -14.18
CA ASN A 254 -7.83 -7.54 -15.56
C ASN A 254 -7.29 -6.42 -16.46
N VAL A 255 -7.00 -5.23 -15.93
CA VAL A 255 -6.60 -4.05 -16.71
C VAL A 255 -5.42 -4.34 -17.64
N ILE A 256 -4.35 -4.99 -17.15
CA ILE A 256 -3.16 -5.32 -17.97
C ILE A 256 -3.54 -6.25 -19.12
N LYS A 257 -4.38 -7.27 -18.85
CA LYS A 257 -4.83 -8.23 -19.86
C LYS A 257 -5.73 -7.55 -20.90
N ALA A 258 -6.63 -6.67 -20.46
CA ALA A 258 -7.54 -5.92 -21.32
C ALA A 258 -6.75 -5.00 -22.26
N LEU A 259 -5.86 -4.15 -21.72
CA LEU A 259 -5.01 -3.25 -22.52
C LEU A 259 -4.12 -4.02 -23.49
N THR A 260 -3.49 -5.11 -23.04
CA THR A 260 -2.70 -5.98 -23.93
C THR A 260 -3.57 -6.53 -25.07
N GLY A 261 -4.82 -6.89 -24.80
CA GLY A 261 -5.76 -7.37 -25.81
C GLY A 261 -6.17 -6.30 -26.82
N MET A 262 -6.39 -5.07 -26.37
CA MET A 262 -6.72 -3.92 -27.22
C MET A 262 -5.55 -3.54 -28.12
N LEU A 263 -4.34 -3.41 -27.55
CA LEU A 263 -3.12 -3.04 -28.28
C LEU A 263 -2.72 -4.11 -29.33
N LYS A 264 -3.04 -5.39 -29.08
CA LYS A 264 -2.85 -6.43 -30.11
C LYS A 264 -3.67 -6.18 -31.38
N ARG A 265 -4.77 -5.41 -31.31
CA ARG A 265 -5.61 -5.08 -32.45
C ARG A 265 -5.08 -3.88 -33.25
N THR A 266 -4.26 -3.02 -32.64
CA THR A 266 -3.75 -1.76 -33.24
C THR A 266 -2.45 -1.93 -34.04
N ALA A 267 -2.17 -3.12 -34.59
CA ALA A 267 -0.92 -3.51 -35.26
C ALA A 267 0.35 -3.48 -34.38
N LYS A 268 0.41 -2.70 -33.30
CA LYS A 268 1.51 -2.70 -32.32
C LYS A 268 1.28 -3.70 -31.20
N ARG A 269 1.90 -4.87 -31.33
CA ARG A 269 1.87 -5.90 -30.28
C ARG A 269 2.70 -5.47 -29.06
N MET A 270 2.05 -4.90 -28.05
CA MET A 270 2.67 -4.67 -26.74
C MET A 270 2.64 -5.93 -25.87
N SER A 271 3.75 -6.20 -25.18
CA SER A 271 3.80 -7.27 -24.17
C SER A 271 3.11 -6.81 -22.87
N PRO A 272 2.65 -7.76 -22.03
CA PRO A 272 2.14 -7.42 -20.69
C PRO A 272 3.13 -6.63 -19.84
N GLU A 273 4.43 -6.86 -20.01
CA GLU A 273 5.50 -6.14 -19.32
C GLU A 273 5.58 -4.68 -19.76
N LEU A 274 5.43 -4.37 -21.05
CA LEU A 274 5.38 -3.00 -21.58
C LEU A 274 4.12 -2.27 -21.12
N VAL A 275 2.95 -2.93 -21.17
CA VAL A 275 1.69 -2.36 -20.64
C VAL A 275 1.83 -2.04 -19.15
N LYS A 276 2.48 -2.92 -18.38
CA LYS A 276 2.78 -2.67 -16.97
C LYS A 276 3.73 -1.49 -16.78
N ALA A 277 4.73 -1.33 -17.65
CA ALA A 277 5.63 -0.18 -17.61
C ALA A 277 4.88 1.14 -17.87
N GLY A 278 4.01 1.19 -18.89
CA GLY A 278 3.15 2.34 -19.14
C GLY A 278 2.27 2.70 -17.93
N LEU A 279 1.63 1.71 -17.30
CA LEU A 279 0.83 1.96 -16.09
C LEU A 279 1.67 2.45 -14.89
N VAL A 280 2.93 2.01 -14.78
CA VAL A 280 3.86 2.50 -13.75
C VAL A 280 4.25 3.96 -14.02
N GLU A 281 4.57 4.30 -15.26
CA GLU A 281 4.90 5.67 -15.67
C GLU A 281 3.72 6.62 -15.47
N LEU A 282 2.50 6.22 -15.85
CA LEU A 282 1.29 7.00 -15.56
C LEU A 282 0.98 7.05 -14.06
N GLY A 283 1.26 5.98 -13.31
CA GLY A 283 1.16 5.98 -11.87
C GLY A 283 2.11 7.01 -11.24
N TRP A 284 3.32 7.17 -11.79
CA TRP A 284 4.28 8.19 -11.36
C TRP A 284 3.83 9.61 -11.72
N ALA A 285 3.37 9.85 -12.95
CA ALA A 285 2.74 11.11 -13.33
C ALA A 285 1.53 11.44 -12.43
N GLY A 286 0.75 10.41 -12.07
CA GLY A 286 -0.34 10.48 -11.10
C GLY A 286 0.07 10.99 -9.72
N HIS A 287 1.28 10.67 -9.25
CA HIS A 287 1.75 11.24 -7.97
C HIS A 287 1.96 12.74 -8.07
N PHE A 288 2.48 13.26 -9.18
CA PHE A 288 2.61 14.70 -9.37
C PHE A 288 1.27 15.40 -9.50
N ALA A 289 0.32 14.82 -10.26
CA ALA A 289 -1.04 15.38 -10.35
C ALA A 289 -1.70 15.49 -8.96
N VAL A 290 -1.60 14.43 -8.14
CA VAL A 290 -2.11 14.44 -6.77
C VAL A 290 -1.33 15.41 -5.87
N ALA A 291 -0.01 15.53 -6.04
CA ALA A 291 0.79 16.52 -5.31
C ALA A 291 0.35 17.94 -5.63
N THR A 292 0.03 18.25 -6.90
CA THR A 292 -0.52 19.54 -7.31
C THR A 292 -1.88 19.80 -6.65
N TYR A 293 -2.73 18.79 -6.51
CA TYR A 293 -4.01 18.92 -5.79
C TYR A 293 -3.85 19.18 -4.30
N ILE A 294 -2.91 18.50 -3.65
CA ILE A 294 -2.56 18.77 -2.25
C ILE A 294 -2.00 20.18 -2.12
N GLN A 295 -1.09 20.59 -2.99
CA GLN A 295 -0.52 21.95 -3.03
C GLN A 295 -1.61 23.01 -3.19
N ALA A 296 -2.57 22.80 -4.08
CA ALA A 296 -3.68 23.73 -4.30
C ALA A 296 -4.54 23.89 -3.02
N CYS A 297 -4.97 22.77 -2.44
CA CYS A 297 -5.73 22.76 -1.19
C CYS A 297 -4.95 23.43 -0.04
N MET A 298 -3.71 22.99 0.16
CA MET A 298 -2.91 23.39 1.30
C MET A 298 -2.32 24.78 1.14
N GLY A 299 -2.13 25.28 -0.08
CA GLY A 299 -1.80 26.68 -0.33
C GLY A 299 -2.95 27.61 0.09
N TRP A 300 -4.20 27.22 -0.10
CA TRP A 300 -5.35 27.99 0.39
C TRP A 300 -5.44 27.95 1.92
N VAL A 301 -5.31 26.77 2.52
CA VAL A 301 -5.25 26.61 3.99
C VAL A 301 -4.11 27.47 4.58
N GLN A 302 -2.92 27.43 3.98
CA GLN A 302 -1.77 28.22 4.44
C GLN A 302 -2.06 29.73 4.38
N ARG A 303 -2.73 30.22 3.32
CA ARG A 303 -3.10 31.64 3.19
C ARG A 303 -4.15 32.05 4.23
N CYS A 304 -5.11 31.19 4.54
CA CYS A 304 -6.03 31.44 5.66
C CYS A 304 -5.27 31.54 7.00
N LEU A 305 -4.19 30.77 7.15
CA LEU A 305 -3.37 30.74 8.36
C LEU A 305 -2.21 31.75 8.38
N ALA A 306 -1.98 32.51 7.31
CA ALA A 306 -0.69 33.17 7.05
C ALA A 306 -0.25 34.12 8.18
N GLU A 307 -1.19 34.85 8.78
CA GLU A 307 -0.91 35.79 9.88
C GLU A 307 -0.64 35.09 11.21
N ASN A 308 -1.06 33.82 11.34
CA ASN A 308 -0.98 33.03 12.56
C ASN A 308 0.19 32.04 12.59
N LEU A 309 0.87 31.84 11.46
CA LEU A 309 2.02 30.93 11.37
C LEU A 309 3.33 31.70 11.58
N THR A 310 4.11 31.28 12.58
CA THR A 310 5.50 31.70 12.69
C THR A 310 6.28 31.25 11.44
N PRO A 311 7.40 31.90 11.08
CA PRO A 311 8.22 31.48 9.94
C PRO A 311 8.62 29.99 10.00
N VAL A 312 8.93 29.51 11.20
CA VAL A 312 9.25 28.10 11.47
C VAL A 312 8.03 27.20 11.26
N ALA A 313 6.84 27.57 11.76
CA ALA A 313 5.62 26.80 11.55
C ALA A 313 5.22 26.76 10.06
N LYS A 314 5.42 27.88 9.34
CA LYS A 314 5.21 27.99 7.90
C LYS A 314 6.12 27.02 7.14
N GLU A 315 7.41 27.00 7.46
CA GLU A 315 8.37 26.08 6.83
C GLU A 315 8.01 24.61 7.06
N HIS A 316 7.63 24.23 8.28
CA HIS A 316 7.14 22.87 8.55
C HIS A 316 5.91 22.53 7.73
N PHE A 317 4.96 23.46 7.63
CA PHE A 317 3.77 23.29 6.81
C PHE A 317 4.14 23.03 5.35
N GLU A 318 5.05 23.83 4.80
CA GLU A 318 5.50 23.71 3.41
C GLU A 318 6.18 22.37 3.14
N LYS A 319 7.04 21.90 4.05
CA LYS A 319 7.74 20.62 3.92
C LYS A 319 6.79 19.41 3.99
N ILE A 320 5.73 19.50 4.79
CA ILE A 320 4.74 18.41 4.93
C ILE A 320 3.81 18.34 3.72
N TYR A 321 3.30 19.48 3.26
CA TYR A 321 2.16 19.54 2.36
C TYR A 321 2.48 20.02 0.94
N LEU A 322 3.60 20.72 0.73
CA LEU A 322 3.96 21.21 -0.60
C LEU A 322 5.07 20.36 -1.21
N PRO A 323 5.15 20.28 -2.56
CA PRO A 323 6.24 19.64 -3.27
C PRO A 323 7.62 20.17 -2.85
N GLN A 324 8.57 19.26 -2.62
CA GLN A 324 9.94 19.61 -2.26
C GLN A 324 10.94 18.83 -3.13
N PRO A 325 12.04 19.46 -3.61
CA PRO A 325 13.08 18.77 -4.37
C PRO A 325 13.69 17.59 -3.60
N GLU A 326 13.87 17.73 -2.29
CA GLU A 326 14.48 16.67 -1.45
C GLU A 326 13.56 15.44 -1.28
N PHE A 327 12.32 15.51 -1.75
CA PHE A 327 11.35 14.43 -1.77
C PHE A 327 10.98 14.03 -3.21
N GLY A 328 11.80 14.38 -4.20
CA GLY A 328 11.59 14.06 -5.60
C GLY A 328 10.45 14.87 -6.23
N GLY A 329 10.18 16.07 -5.72
CA GLY A 329 9.08 16.93 -6.14
C GLY A 329 7.71 16.50 -5.59
N LEU A 330 7.68 15.71 -4.52
CA LEU A 330 6.45 15.32 -3.81
C LEU A 330 6.40 15.97 -2.42
N PRO A 331 5.22 16.15 -1.82
CA PRO A 331 5.11 16.49 -0.40
C PRO A 331 5.45 15.28 0.48
N LEU A 332 6.06 15.52 1.65
CA LEU A 332 6.41 14.44 2.60
C LEU A 332 5.20 13.57 2.97
N LEU A 333 4.01 14.18 3.05
CA LEU A 333 2.74 13.47 3.28
C LEU A 333 2.52 12.30 2.30
N MET A 334 2.90 12.44 1.02
CA MET A 334 2.73 11.37 0.03
C MET A 334 3.73 10.23 0.20
N LEU A 335 4.85 10.48 0.86
CA LEU A 335 5.84 9.46 1.21
C LEU A 335 5.42 8.61 2.41
N MET A 336 4.34 8.99 3.12
CA MET A 336 3.76 8.20 4.21
C MET A 336 3.19 6.85 3.76
N ASP A 337 3.06 6.62 2.46
CA ASP A 337 2.88 5.28 1.91
C ASP A 337 4.06 4.33 2.17
N ARG A 338 5.19 4.86 2.60
CA ARG A 338 6.33 4.10 3.13
C ARG A 338 6.48 4.27 4.63
N ALA A 339 5.44 4.71 5.35
CA ALA A 339 5.47 4.89 6.80
C ALA A 339 6.09 3.72 7.58
N PRO A 340 5.84 2.42 7.29
CA PRO A 340 6.52 1.36 8.04
C PRO A 340 8.05 1.38 7.95
N LEU A 341 8.62 1.96 6.89
CA LEU A 341 10.05 2.15 6.69
C LEU A 341 10.53 3.48 7.29
N ILE A 342 9.85 4.58 6.94
CA ILE A 342 10.33 5.94 7.27
C ILE A 342 9.79 6.48 8.60
N ALA A 343 8.87 5.79 9.26
CA ALA A 343 8.22 6.26 10.50
C ALA A 343 9.21 6.70 11.58
N PRO A 344 10.35 6.02 11.82
CA PRO A 344 11.32 6.48 12.82
C PRO A 344 11.97 7.82 12.48
N LEU A 345 12.05 8.16 11.18
CA LEU A 345 12.71 9.36 10.69
C LEU A 345 11.75 10.56 10.57
N VAL A 346 10.46 10.30 10.32
CA VAL A 346 9.45 11.36 10.08
C VAL A 346 9.34 12.36 11.24
N PRO A 347 9.23 11.96 12.52
CA PRO A 347 9.19 12.91 13.63
C PRO A 347 10.44 13.79 13.69
N ARG A 348 11.63 13.24 13.39
CA ARG A 348 12.90 13.97 13.38
C ARG A 348 12.94 15.00 12.24
N LEU A 349 12.47 14.62 11.05
CA LEU A 349 12.29 15.56 9.93
C LEU A 349 11.25 16.64 10.23
N TRP A 350 10.26 16.36 11.10
CA TRP A 350 9.30 17.37 11.54
C TRP A 350 9.83 18.29 12.65
N GLU A 351 10.83 17.86 13.41
CA GLU A 351 11.52 18.69 14.40
C GLU A 351 12.61 19.54 13.72
N ALA A 352 13.27 19.02 12.68
CA ALA A 352 14.37 19.68 11.96
C ALA A 352 14.27 19.45 10.42
N PRO A 353 13.34 20.13 9.73
CA PRO A 353 13.04 19.87 8.32
C PRO A 353 14.15 20.20 7.33
N ASN A 354 15.12 21.02 7.75
CA ASN A 354 16.27 21.42 6.95
C ASN A 354 17.57 20.71 7.34
N ASP A 355 17.50 19.76 8.28
CA ASP A 355 18.69 18.99 8.64
C ASP A 355 19.10 18.10 7.46
N ARG A 356 20.16 18.53 6.77
CA ARG A 356 20.73 17.83 5.61
C ARG A 356 21.13 16.40 5.95
N ARG A 357 21.49 16.11 7.20
CA ARG A 357 21.83 14.76 7.65
C ARG A 357 20.58 13.87 7.69
N LEU A 358 19.46 14.39 8.21
CA LEU A 358 18.19 13.65 8.23
C LEU A 358 17.63 13.44 6.82
N ILE A 359 17.74 14.46 5.97
CA ILE A 359 17.35 14.37 4.55
C ILE A 359 18.20 13.31 3.83
N GLY A 360 19.53 13.34 4.00
CA GLY A 360 20.41 12.34 3.42
C GLY A 360 20.16 10.92 3.96
N ALA A 361 19.77 10.79 5.23
CA ALA A 361 19.34 9.51 5.80
C ALA A 361 18.02 9.02 5.17
N LEU A 362 17.08 9.91 4.84
CA LEU A 362 15.87 9.55 4.11
C LEU A 362 16.21 9.01 2.71
N HIS A 363 17.13 9.66 2.00
CA HIS A 363 17.59 9.20 0.68
C HIS A 363 18.28 7.84 0.76
N ARG A 364 19.17 7.65 1.75
CA ARG A 364 19.82 6.36 2.02
C ARG A 364 18.80 5.27 2.36
N LEU A 365 17.74 5.59 3.14
CA LEU A 365 16.64 4.65 3.42
C LEU A 365 15.91 4.22 2.14
N PHE A 366 15.65 5.13 1.20
CA PHE A 366 15.04 4.79 -0.08
C PHE A 366 15.94 3.89 -0.92
N CYS A 367 17.25 4.14 -0.93
CA CYS A 367 18.23 3.28 -1.59
C CYS A 367 18.20 1.85 -1.01
N ILE A 368 18.39 1.72 0.30
CA ILE A 368 18.38 0.44 1.03
C ILE A 368 17.08 -0.32 0.76
N TYR A 369 15.94 0.36 0.83
CA TYR A 369 14.65 -0.28 0.58
C TYR A 369 14.50 -0.77 -0.87
N GLY A 370 14.93 0.03 -1.85
CA GLY A 370 14.93 -0.36 -3.25
C GLY A 370 15.73 -1.64 -3.49
N GLU A 371 16.92 -1.73 -2.90
CA GLU A 371 17.78 -2.91 -2.98
C GLU A 371 17.14 -4.14 -2.33
N MET A 372 16.64 -4.00 -1.10
CA MET A 372 15.97 -5.09 -0.38
C MET A 372 14.77 -5.65 -1.15
N VAL A 373 13.95 -4.76 -1.73
CA VAL A 373 12.79 -5.15 -2.54
C VAL A 373 13.23 -5.89 -3.81
N ASN A 374 14.27 -5.42 -4.49
CA ASN A 374 14.77 -6.04 -5.71
C ASN A 374 15.43 -7.41 -5.44
N ALA A 375 16.26 -7.50 -4.40
CA ALA A 375 16.86 -8.75 -3.96
C ALA A 375 15.76 -9.78 -3.64
N ARG A 376 14.74 -9.37 -2.88
CA ARG A 376 13.62 -10.27 -2.55
C ARG A 376 12.82 -10.72 -3.77
N ARG A 377 12.54 -9.82 -4.72
CA ARG A 377 11.85 -10.17 -5.97
C ARG A 377 12.64 -11.18 -6.80
N THR A 378 13.95 -11.02 -6.90
CA THR A 378 14.84 -11.94 -7.62
C THR A 378 14.78 -13.34 -7.02
N LEU A 379 14.79 -13.44 -5.69
CA LEU A 379 14.64 -14.71 -4.98
C LEU A 379 13.29 -15.36 -5.24
N ASP A 380 12.21 -14.58 -5.18
CA ASP A 380 10.86 -15.09 -5.44
C ASP A 380 10.70 -15.56 -6.90
N LYS A 381 11.28 -14.85 -7.88
CA LYS A 381 11.34 -15.27 -9.30
C LYS A 381 12.08 -16.61 -9.43
N SER A 382 13.25 -16.72 -8.79
CA SER A 382 14.05 -17.95 -8.77
C SER A 382 13.33 -19.12 -8.10
N ALA A 383 12.69 -18.89 -6.95
CA ALA A 383 11.91 -19.90 -6.24
C ALA A 383 10.71 -20.39 -7.07
N LYS A 384 10.01 -19.48 -7.76
CA LYS A 384 8.94 -19.84 -8.70
C LYS A 384 9.47 -20.64 -9.89
N ARG A 385 10.66 -20.33 -10.42
CA ARG A 385 11.32 -21.10 -11.49
C ARG A 385 11.69 -22.51 -11.04
N ILE A 386 12.19 -22.66 -9.80
CA ILE A 386 12.51 -23.97 -9.22
C ILE A 386 11.25 -24.82 -9.03
N ARG A 387 10.16 -24.23 -8.53
CA ARG A 387 8.86 -24.93 -8.40
C ARG A 387 8.23 -25.30 -9.75
N ARG A 388 8.56 -24.55 -10.80
CA ARG A 388 8.15 -24.82 -12.19
C ARG A 388 9.11 -25.72 -12.94
N LYS A 389 10.21 -26.20 -12.32
CA LYS A 389 10.93 -27.32 -12.92
C LYS A 389 9.87 -28.39 -13.20
N PRO A 390 9.83 -28.92 -14.43
CA PRO A 390 8.85 -29.93 -14.76
C PRO A 390 8.98 -30.96 -13.67
N VAL A 391 7.91 -31.17 -12.90
CA VAL A 391 7.65 -32.49 -12.34
C VAL A 391 7.89 -33.36 -13.55
N TYR A 392 9.04 -34.06 -13.55
CA TYR A 392 9.49 -34.96 -14.60
C TYR A 392 8.21 -35.51 -15.18
N GLN A 393 7.87 -35.11 -16.43
CA GLN A 393 6.56 -35.38 -17.00
C GLN A 393 6.36 -36.85 -16.71
N GLN A 394 5.59 -37.17 -15.66
CA GLN A 394 5.12 -38.52 -15.50
C GLN A 394 4.41 -38.65 -16.82
N PRO A 395 4.89 -39.58 -17.68
CA PRO A 395 4.38 -39.70 -19.03
C PRO A 395 2.89 -39.55 -18.86
N LYS A 396 2.31 -38.54 -19.53
CA LYS A 396 0.87 -38.44 -19.61
C LYS A 396 0.50 -39.81 -20.17
N SER A 397 0.20 -40.76 -19.28
CA SER A 397 -0.41 -41.99 -19.65
C SER A 397 -1.62 -41.45 -20.38
N ALA A 398 -1.64 -41.70 -21.68
CA ALA A 398 -2.75 -41.39 -22.57
C ALA A 398 -3.92 -42.29 -22.20
N ASP A 399 -4.18 -42.42 -20.90
CA ASP A 399 -5.32 -43.05 -20.34
C ASP A 399 -6.41 -41.98 -20.38
N SER A 400 -6.91 -41.77 -21.59
CA SER A 400 -8.22 -41.19 -21.89
C SER A 400 -9.34 -42.10 -21.38
N SER A 401 -9.13 -42.75 -20.25
CA SER A 401 -10.18 -43.45 -19.54
C SER A 401 -11.21 -42.40 -19.13
N PRO A 402 -12.50 -42.60 -19.47
CA PRO A 402 -13.56 -41.73 -19.02
C PRO A 402 -13.48 -41.64 -17.50
N LYS A 403 -13.25 -40.42 -17.00
CA LYS A 403 -13.14 -40.19 -15.57
C LYS A 403 -14.44 -40.67 -14.92
N PRO A 404 -14.38 -41.46 -13.85
CA PRO A 404 -15.56 -42.03 -13.23
C PRO A 404 -16.50 -40.90 -12.80
N GLN A 405 -17.68 -40.83 -13.41
CA GLN A 405 -18.76 -40.01 -12.90
C GLN A 405 -19.21 -40.63 -11.58
N LEU A 406 -18.88 -39.97 -10.47
CA LEU A 406 -19.40 -40.37 -9.16
C LEU A 406 -20.92 -40.26 -9.19
N SER A 407 -21.60 -41.33 -8.77
CA SER A 407 -23.03 -41.29 -8.52
C SER A 407 -23.35 -40.23 -7.45
N ALA A 408 -24.60 -39.76 -7.40
CA ALA A 408 -25.03 -38.83 -6.36
C ALA A 408 -24.76 -39.39 -4.96
N ASP A 409 -24.97 -40.69 -4.76
CA ASP A 409 -24.73 -41.39 -3.50
C ASP A 409 -23.25 -41.44 -3.14
N ASP A 410 -22.35 -41.68 -4.10
CA ASP A 410 -20.92 -41.69 -3.84
C ASP A 410 -20.39 -40.29 -3.49
N LYS A 411 -20.99 -39.23 -4.06
CA LYS A 411 -20.68 -37.85 -3.67
C LYS A 411 -21.11 -37.56 -2.24
N ILE A 412 -22.29 -38.02 -1.83
CA ILE A 412 -22.79 -37.87 -0.45
C ILE A 412 -21.88 -38.62 0.53
N LYS A 413 -21.53 -39.88 0.23
CA LYS A 413 -20.62 -40.69 1.05
C LYS A 413 -19.24 -40.06 1.17
N LEU A 414 -18.70 -39.54 0.06
CA LEU A 414 -17.42 -38.84 0.04
C LEU A 414 -17.45 -37.58 0.91
N LEU A 415 -18.50 -36.75 0.78
CA LEU A 415 -18.66 -35.54 1.59
C LEU A 415 -18.74 -35.85 3.08
N ALA A 416 -19.55 -36.85 3.45
CA ALA A 416 -19.69 -37.29 4.83
C ALA A 416 -18.34 -37.73 5.39
N ARG A 417 -17.59 -38.56 4.65
CA ARG A 417 -16.28 -39.06 5.09
C ARG A 417 -15.22 -37.97 5.17
N LEU A 418 -15.17 -37.05 4.19
CA LEU A 418 -14.25 -35.92 4.23
C LEU A 418 -14.56 -34.96 5.38
N THR A 419 -15.84 -34.75 5.68
CA THR A 419 -16.28 -33.92 6.81
C THR A 419 -15.83 -34.54 8.13
N GLU A 420 -15.99 -35.85 8.27
CA GLU A 420 -15.49 -36.61 9.42
C GLU A 420 -13.97 -36.50 9.58
N LEU A 421 -13.21 -36.73 8.50
CA LEU A 421 -11.75 -36.61 8.51
C LEU A 421 -11.29 -35.19 8.83
N ALA A 422 -11.95 -34.17 8.27
CA ALA A 422 -11.68 -32.77 8.61
C ALA A 422 -11.91 -32.50 10.10
N GLN A 423 -12.97 -33.07 10.69
CA GLN A 423 -13.23 -32.97 12.12
C GLN A 423 -12.18 -33.72 12.96
N GLN A 424 -11.72 -34.90 12.54
CA GLN A 424 -10.66 -35.65 13.23
C GLN A 424 -9.32 -34.89 13.21
N VAL A 425 -8.94 -34.31 12.07
CA VAL A 425 -7.75 -33.45 11.96
C VAL A 425 -7.91 -32.19 12.80
N ALA A 426 -9.11 -31.61 12.83
CA ALA A 426 -9.43 -30.46 13.66
C ALA A 426 -9.16 -30.74 15.14
N THR A 427 -9.69 -31.86 15.63
CA THR A 427 -9.50 -32.32 17.01
C THR A 427 -8.03 -32.64 17.31
N ARG A 428 -7.33 -33.42 16.46
CA ARG A 428 -5.91 -33.77 16.67
C ARG A 428 -4.99 -32.55 16.71
N ARG A 429 -5.30 -31.50 15.95
CA ARG A 429 -4.53 -30.24 15.91
C ARG A 429 -5.05 -29.17 16.86
N ASN A 430 -6.03 -29.51 17.72
CA ASN A 430 -6.64 -28.62 18.70
C ASN A 430 -7.16 -27.31 18.07
N TYR A 431 -7.86 -27.42 16.93
CA TYR A 431 -8.45 -26.27 16.24
C TYR A 431 -9.70 -25.77 16.97
N ASN A 432 -9.46 -24.84 17.89
CA ASN A 432 -10.51 -24.21 18.70
C ASN A 432 -10.81 -22.78 18.26
N CYS A 433 -12.01 -22.33 18.58
CA CYS A 433 -12.39 -20.93 18.48
C CYS A 433 -11.47 -20.10 19.37
N ARG A 434 -10.85 -19.06 18.80
CA ARG A 434 -9.94 -18.16 19.53
C ARG A 434 -10.62 -17.38 20.66
N TYR A 435 -11.94 -17.34 20.69
CA TYR A 435 -12.72 -16.51 21.63
C TYR A 435 -13.29 -17.31 22.79
N CYS A 436 -13.98 -18.43 22.52
CA CYS A 436 -14.56 -19.26 23.58
C CYS A 436 -13.81 -20.56 23.84
N GLY A 437 -12.74 -20.87 23.09
CA GLY A 437 -12.02 -22.14 23.24
C GLY A 437 -12.77 -23.39 22.76
N ASN A 438 -14.03 -23.27 22.32
CA ASN A 438 -14.81 -24.40 21.82
C ASN A 438 -14.23 -24.95 20.51
N PRO A 439 -14.26 -26.27 20.29
CA PRO A 439 -13.83 -26.89 19.04
C PRO A 439 -14.67 -26.38 17.87
N LEU A 440 -14.03 -26.10 16.74
CA LEU A 440 -14.72 -25.70 15.52
C LEU A 440 -15.40 -26.91 14.87
N LYS A 441 -16.61 -26.70 14.34
CA LYS A 441 -17.31 -27.70 13.51
C LYS A 441 -17.06 -27.39 12.04
N PHE A 442 -16.55 -28.36 11.29
CA PHE A 442 -16.25 -28.17 9.87
C PHE A 442 -17.40 -28.69 9.00
N THR A 443 -17.76 -27.94 7.97
CA THR A 443 -18.64 -28.37 6.87
C THR A 443 -17.90 -28.25 5.55
N ILE A 444 -18.06 -29.22 4.65
CA ILE A 444 -17.48 -29.20 3.31
C ILE A 444 -18.60 -29.02 2.31
N GLU A 445 -18.52 -27.99 1.49
CA GLU A 445 -19.45 -27.78 0.39
C GLU A 445 -18.77 -28.21 -0.93
N LEU A 446 -19.46 -29.05 -1.69
CA LEU A 446 -19.09 -29.39 -3.07
C LEU A 446 -19.84 -28.43 -3.99
N ASP A 447 -19.11 -27.52 -4.64
CA ASP A 447 -19.66 -26.78 -5.76
C ASP A 447 -19.75 -27.73 -6.96
N VAL A 448 -20.98 -28.15 -7.30
CA VAL A 448 -21.28 -29.16 -8.32
C VAL A 448 -20.76 -28.75 -9.71
N PHE A 449 -20.55 -27.45 -9.93
CA PHE A 449 -20.06 -26.87 -11.19
C PHE A 449 -18.54 -26.69 -11.24
N LYS A 450 -17.83 -26.94 -10.14
CA LYS A 450 -16.37 -26.80 -10.06
C LYS A 450 -15.69 -28.10 -9.66
N GLN A 451 -15.96 -29.14 -10.46
CA GLN A 451 -15.09 -30.31 -10.45
C GLN A 451 -13.66 -29.83 -10.74
N PHE A 452 -12.67 -30.26 -9.95
CA PHE A 452 -11.25 -29.92 -10.06
C PHE A 452 -10.73 -28.66 -9.31
N GLU A 453 -11.53 -27.95 -8.53
CA GLU A 453 -11.03 -26.99 -7.53
C GLU A 453 -10.77 -27.69 -6.16
N PRO A 454 -9.90 -27.14 -5.28
CA PRO A 454 -9.75 -27.64 -3.92
C PRO A 454 -11.08 -27.53 -3.15
N LEU A 455 -11.50 -28.59 -2.46
CA LEU A 455 -12.69 -28.57 -1.61
C LEU A 455 -12.43 -27.65 -0.41
N GLU A 456 -13.38 -26.77 -0.10
CA GLU A 456 -13.28 -25.85 1.02
C GLU A 456 -14.08 -26.39 2.21
N ALA A 457 -13.38 -26.71 3.32
CA ALA A 457 -13.99 -27.04 4.60
C ALA A 457 -14.04 -25.79 5.47
N CYS A 458 -15.24 -25.33 5.84
CA CYS A 458 -15.46 -24.14 6.66
C CYS A 458 -15.71 -24.55 8.12
N GLY A 459 -14.76 -24.21 9.00
CA GLY A 459 -14.88 -24.37 10.45
C GLY A 459 -15.68 -23.22 11.06
N LEU A 460 -16.86 -23.50 11.60
CA LEU A 460 -17.74 -22.54 12.25
C LEU A 460 -17.76 -22.76 13.77
N CYS A 461 -17.79 -21.66 14.53
CA CYS A 461 -18.02 -21.69 15.96
C CYS A 461 -19.52 -21.52 16.24
N PRO A 462 -20.19 -22.48 16.92
CA PRO A 462 -21.62 -22.37 17.23
C PRO A 462 -21.96 -21.11 18.04
N SER A 463 -21.04 -20.67 18.90
CA SER A 463 -21.21 -19.49 19.75
C SER A 463 -20.86 -18.17 19.05
N HIS A 464 -20.24 -18.21 17.86
CA HIS A 464 -19.79 -17.03 17.12
C HIS A 464 -20.05 -17.19 15.60
N PRO A 465 -21.33 -17.22 15.18
CA PRO A 465 -21.69 -17.29 13.76
C PRO A 465 -21.15 -16.05 13.04
N GLY A 466 -20.32 -16.24 12.02
CA GLY A 466 -19.66 -15.17 11.27
C GLY A 466 -18.13 -15.21 11.30
N ARG A 467 -17.53 -16.10 12.09
CA ARG A 467 -16.07 -16.33 12.07
C ARG A 467 -15.79 -17.75 11.56
N SER A 468 -15.37 -17.85 10.30
CA SER A 468 -15.00 -19.11 9.67
C SER A 468 -13.48 -19.28 9.57
N ARG A 469 -13.04 -20.54 9.54
CA ARG A 469 -11.71 -20.90 9.02
C ARG A 469 -11.88 -21.85 7.85
N THR A 470 -11.23 -21.57 6.74
CA THR A 470 -11.31 -22.42 5.55
C THR A 470 -10.09 -23.33 5.46
N VAL A 471 -10.32 -24.64 5.23
CA VAL A 471 -9.28 -25.62 4.90
C VAL A 471 -9.49 -26.08 3.47
N LYS A 472 -8.43 -26.09 2.66
CA LYS A 472 -8.48 -26.53 1.25
C LYS A 472 -8.00 -27.98 1.13
N ILE A 473 -8.81 -28.86 0.56
CA ILE A 473 -8.48 -30.28 0.31
C ILE A 473 -8.30 -30.46 -1.20
N ALA A 474 -7.12 -30.93 -1.63
CA ALA A 474 -6.88 -31.20 -3.05
C ALA A 474 -7.73 -32.39 -3.54
N TRP A 475 -8.30 -32.29 -4.74
CA TRP A 475 -9.17 -33.34 -5.30
C TRP A 475 -8.50 -34.72 -5.37
N ALA A 476 -7.20 -34.76 -5.69
CA ALA A 476 -6.42 -35.99 -5.73
C ALA A 476 -6.37 -36.70 -4.36
N GLU A 477 -6.34 -35.95 -3.26
CA GLU A 477 -6.39 -36.50 -1.90
C GLU A 477 -7.81 -36.95 -1.54
N ALA A 478 -8.83 -36.20 -1.94
CA ALA A 478 -10.23 -36.60 -1.76
C ALA A 478 -10.53 -37.93 -2.46
N THR A 479 -9.97 -38.18 -3.64
CA THR A 479 -10.17 -39.45 -4.36
C THR A 479 -9.47 -40.65 -3.72
N LYS A 480 -8.47 -40.45 -2.85
CA LYS A 480 -7.84 -41.56 -2.09
C LYS A 480 -8.78 -42.11 -1.02
N VAL A 481 -9.64 -41.25 -0.45
CA VAL A 481 -10.68 -41.64 0.51
C VAL A 481 -11.66 -42.63 -0.12
N LEU A 482 -12.05 -42.40 -1.38
CA LEU A 482 -12.89 -43.33 -2.13
C LEU A 482 -12.25 -44.71 -2.37
N ARG A 483 -10.92 -44.78 -2.34
CA ARG A 483 -10.14 -46.01 -2.53
C ARG A 483 -9.76 -46.68 -1.22
N GLY A 484 -10.15 -46.12 -0.07
CA GLY A 484 -9.74 -46.61 1.25
C GLY A 484 -8.26 -46.36 1.56
N GLU A 485 -7.58 -45.50 0.80
CA GLU A 485 -6.15 -45.17 0.96
C GLU A 485 -5.95 -43.98 1.94
N GLU A 486 -6.63 -44.02 3.08
CA GLU A 486 -6.61 -42.94 4.07
C GLU A 486 -5.32 -42.97 4.91
N ARG A 487 -4.53 -41.89 4.90
CA ARG A 487 -3.36 -41.69 5.79
C ARG A 487 -3.44 -40.39 6.56
#